data_AF-A0AAD7UJX2-F1
#
_entry.id   AF-A0AAD7UJX2-F1
#
_cell.length_a   1.000
_cell.length_b   1.000
_cell.length_c   1.000
_cell.angle_alpha   90.00
_cell.angle_beta   90.00
_cell.angle_gamma   90.00
#
_symmetry.space_group_name_H-M   'P 1'
#
loop_
_entity.id
_entity.type
_entity.pdbx_description
1 polymer ?
#
loop_
_entity_poly.entity_id
_entity_poly.type
_entity_poly.pdbx_seq_one_letter_code
_entity_poly.pdbx_strand_id
1 'polypeptide(L)'
;MSRTDGEALARAHEFVRDDERDRECWSSWETRMAARYYRRLHKEYAIVDLSRWQEGACGLRWRTEREVRAGVGERSCAAKQCDSAEGLRSFELPFSYEEHGDHKCELVKVRACRSCASKLATLGATKRSRKKRRHPL
;
A
#
# COMPACT_ATOMS: atom_id res chain seq x y z
N MET A 1 1.49 2.82 -35.53
CA MET A 1 2.12 3.64 -34.47
C MET A 1 2.80 2.70 -33.50
N SER A 2 4.13 2.78 -33.33
CA SER A 2 4.84 1.96 -32.36
C SER A 2 4.46 2.41 -30.94
N ARG A 3 3.93 1.49 -30.14
CA ARG A 3 3.63 1.75 -28.73
C ARG A 3 4.93 1.78 -27.94
N THR A 4 5.01 2.67 -26.96
CA THR A 4 6.15 2.67 -26.03
C THR A 4 5.96 1.60 -24.95
N ASP A 5 7.06 1.07 -24.42
CA ASP A 5 7.03 0.12 -23.30
C ASP A 5 6.29 0.70 -22.07
N GLY A 6 6.41 2.02 -21.85
CA GLY A 6 5.72 2.72 -20.76
C GLY A 6 4.20 2.70 -20.89
N GLU A 7 3.65 2.94 -22.08
CA GLU A 7 2.20 2.90 -22.32
C GLU A 7 1.63 1.48 -22.21
N ALA A 8 2.37 0.48 -22.69
CA ALA A 8 2.02 -0.92 -22.51
C ALA A 8 2.02 -1.32 -21.03
N LEU A 9 3.02 -0.88 -20.26
CA LEU A 9 3.10 -1.13 -18.83
C LEU A 9 1.95 -0.47 -18.06
N ALA A 10 1.65 0.81 -18.34
CA ALA A 10 0.60 1.54 -17.64
C ALA A 10 -0.78 0.90 -17.81
N ARG A 11 -1.07 0.38 -19.00
CA ARG A 11 -2.36 -0.26 -19.32
C ARG A 11 -2.50 -1.66 -18.73
N ALA A 12 -1.42 -2.44 -18.69
CA ALA A 12 -1.40 -3.77 -18.11
C ALA A 12 -1.03 -3.77 -16.61
N HIS A 13 -0.86 -2.59 -15.99
CA HIS A 13 -0.55 -2.48 -14.57
C HIS A 13 -1.76 -2.88 -13.72
N GLU A 14 -1.48 -3.66 -12.68
CA GLU A 14 -2.41 -3.95 -11.60
C GLU A 14 -1.68 -3.89 -10.27
N PHE A 15 -2.33 -3.31 -9.27
CA PHE A 15 -1.80 -3.13 -7.92
C PHE A 15 -1.64 -4.46 -7.19
N VAL A 16 -2.62 -5.36 -7.32
CA VAL A 16 -2.52 -6.76 -6.94
C VAL A 16 -2.65 -7.60 -8.19
N ARG A 17 -1.64 -8.42 -8.49
CA ARG A 17 -1.71 -9.37 -9.60
C ARG A 17 -2.09 -10.75 -9.10
N ASP A 18 -2.92 -11.42 -9.87
CA ASP A 18 -3.26 -12.82 -9.70
C ASP A 18 -2.37 -13.66 -10.62
N ASP A 19 -1.48 -14.46 -10.02
CA ASP A 19 -0.55 -15.31 -10.77
C ASP A 19 -1.27 -16.41 -11.59
N GLU A 20 -2.49 -16.84 -11.22
CA GLU A 20 -3.27 -17.82 -11.98
C GLU A 20 -3.85 -17.19 -13.23
N ARG A 21 -4.53 -16.05 -13.08
CA ARG A 21 -5.07 -15.27 -14.20
C ARG A 21 -3.97 -14.77 -15.15
N ASP A 22 -2.82 -14.37 -14.60
CA ASP A 22 -1.67 -13.94 -15.42
C ASP A 22 -1.07 -15.11 -16.24
N ARG A 23 -1.19 -16.38 -15.80
CA ARG A 23 -0.79 -17.55 -16.61
C ARG A 23 -1.71 -17.76 -17.80
N GLU A 24 -3.01 -17.56 -17.65
CA GLU A 24 -3.97 -17.68 -18.75
C GLU A 24 -3.73 -16.60 -19.81
N CYS A 25 -3.34 -15.40 -19.37
CA CYS A 25 -3.06 -14.25 -20.23
C CYS A 25 -1.58 -14.15 -20.66
N TRP A 26 -0.78 -15.20 -20.45
CA TRP A 26 0.66 -15.22 -20.76
C TRP A 26 0.97 -15.07 -22.26
N SER A 27 -0.04 -15.27 -23.13
CA SER A 27 0.05 -15.00 -24.57
C SER A 27 0.22 -13.51 -24.89
N SER A 28 -0.17 -12.60 -24.00
CA SER A 28 0.03 -11.14 -24.17
C SER A 28 1.42 -10.72 -23.68
N TRP A 29 2.22 -10.17 -24.59
CA TRP A 29 3.54 -9.60 -24.26
C TRP A 29 3.46 -8.50 -23.19
N GLU A 30 2.41 -7.67 -23.22
CA GLU A 30 2.20 -6.55 -22.29
C GLU A 30 1.95 -7.06 -20.86
N THR A 31 1.12 -8.11 -20.71
CA THR A 31 0.86 -8.78 -19.42
C THR A 31 2.14 -9.40 -18.87
N ARG A 32 2.91 -10.10 -19.70
CA ARG A 32 4.18 -10.71 -19.30
C ARG A 32 5.20 -9.67 -18.83
N MET A 33 5.29 -8.54 -19.54
CA MET A 33 6.15 -7.44 -19.16
C MET A 33 5.74 -6.85 -17.81
N ALA A 34 4.45 -6.54 -17.64
CA ALA A 34 3.94 -5.94 -16.41
C ALA A 34 4.07 -6.88 -15.20
N ALA A 35 3.82 -8.18 -15.37
CA ALA A 35 4.07 -9.20 -14.34
C ALA A 35 5.56 -9.27 -13.94
N ARG A 36 6.48 -9.17 -14.92
CA ARG A 36 7.93 -9.13 -14.64
C ARG A 36 8.33 -7.90 -13.82
N TYR A 37 7.78 -6.74 -14.14
CA TYR A 37 8.00 -5.52 -13.35
C TYR A 37 7.42 -5.68 -11.94
N TYR A 38 6.20 -6.18 -11.83
CA TYR A 38 5.51 -6.39 -10.55
C TYR A 38 6.27 -7.31 -9.59
N ARG A 39 6.90 -8.38 -10.10
CA ARG A 39 7.74 -9.30 -9.32
C ARG A 39 9.01 -8.67 -8.78
N ARG A 40 9.51 -7.61 -9.42
CA ARG A 40 10.70 -6.86 -8.98
C ARG A 40 10.39 -5.81 -7.91
N LEU A 41 9.11 -5.51 -7.66
CA LEU A 41 8.71 -4.52 -6.65
C LEU A 41 8.87 -5.07 -5.23
N HIS A 42 9.48 -4.26 -4.36
CA HIS A 42 9.55 -4.52 -2.92
C HIS A 42 8.27 -4.03 -2.22
N LYS A 43 7.22 -4.86 -2.30
CA LYS A 43 5.85 -4.54 -1.89
C LYS A 43 5.41 -5.16 -0.54
N GLU A 44 6.34 -5.61 0.29
CA GLU A 44 5.98 -6.17 1.60
C GLU A 44 5.51 -5.09 2.57
N TYR A 45 6.25 -3.99 2.70
CA TYR A 45 5.92 -2.89 3.61
C TYR A 45 5.69 -1.57 2.87
N ALA A 46 4.66 -0.85 3.29
CA ALA A 46 4.34 0.51 2.88
C ALA A 46 4.85 1.55 3.91
N ILE A 47 5.00 2.80 3.47
CA ILE A 47 5.19 3.98 4.33
C ILE A 47 3.82 4.54 4.71
N VAL A 48 3.68 4.98 5.96
CA VAL A 48 2.48 5.63 6.48
C VAL A 48 2.74 7.10 6.84
N ASP A 49 1.89 7.99 6.33
CA ASP A 49 1.84 9.38 6.74
C ASP A 49 0.79 9.52 7.84
N LEU A 50 1.27 9.75 9.07
CA LEU A 50 0.45 9.90 10.25
C LEU A 50 0.18 11.37 10.58
N SER A 51 0.50 12.35 9.73
CA SER A 51 0.32 13.78 10.06
C SER A 51 -1.11 14.15 10.47
N ARG A 52 -2.13 13.47 9.93
CA ARG A 52 -3.56 13.73 10.20
C ARG A 52 -4.23 12.65 11.06
N TRP A 53 -3.45 11.94 11.87
CA TRP A 53 -3.96 10.82 12.66
C TRP A 53 -5.07 11.22 13.66
N GLN A 54 -5.00 12.45 14.19
CA GLN A 54 -6.01 13.00 15.10
C GLN A 54 -7.37 13.23 14.43
N GLU A 55 -7.38 13.46 13.12
CA GLU A 55 -8.60 13.58 12.30
C GLU A 55 -9.18 12.20 11.93
N GLY A 56 -8.51 11.11 12.32
CA GLY A 56 -8.86 9.75 11.95
C GLY A 56 -8.42 9.34 10.54
N ALA A 57 -7.45 10.05 9.95
CA ALA A 57 -6.94 9.80 8.61
C ALA A 57 -5.44 9.49 8.60
N CYS A 58 -5.00 8.70 7.62
CA CYS A 58 -3.59 8.47 7.31
C CYS A 58 -3.39 8.33 5.80
N GLY A 59 -2.19 8.66 5.33
CA GLY A 59 -1.76 8.38 3.96
C GLY A 59 -0.92 7.11 3.91
N LEU A 60 -0.99 6.37 2.79
CA LEU A 60 -0.18 5.19 2.55
C LEU A 60 0.48 5.29 1.18
N ARG A 61 1.73 4.85 1.08
CA ARG A 61 2.42 4.69 -0.21
C ARG A 61 3.44 3.57 -0.15
N TRP A 62 3.81 3.04 -1.31
CA TRP A 62 4.97 2.16 -1.39
C TRP A 62 6.27 2.87 -1.05
N ARG A 63 7.25 2.08 -0.59
CA ARG A 63 8.62 2.54 -0.35
C ARG A 63 9.31 2.87 -1.67
N THR A 64 10.13 3.90 -1.67
CA THR A 64 11.05 4.22 -2.75
C THR A 64 12.26 3.29 -2.72
N GLU A 65 12.99 3.18 -3.82
CA GLU A 65 14.20 2.35 -3.88
C GLU A 65 15.21 2.74 -2.78
N ARG A 66 15.43 4.03 -2.55
CA ARG A 66 16.33 4.52 -1.51
C ARG A 66 15.89 4.07 -0.11
N GLU A 67 14.59 4.15 0.17
CA GLU A 67 14.02 3.70 1.45
C GLU A 67 14.16 2.19 1.64
N VAL A 68 13.91 1.40 0.58
CA VAL A 68 14.08 -0.06 0.61
C VAL A 68 15.53 -0.40 0.90
N ARG A 69 16.49 0.19 0.16
CA ARG A 69 17.93 -0.04 0.38
C ARG A 69 18.38 0.37 1.78
N ALA A 70 17.81 1.44 2.34
CA ALA A 70 18.07 1.88 3.70
C ALA A 70 17.36 1.01 4.77
N GLY A 71 16.41 0.15 4.39
CA GLY A 71 15.61 -0.67 5.30
C GLY A 71 14.52 0.10 6.05
N VAL A 72 14.11 1.27 5.54
CA VAL A 72 13.03 2.06 6.13
C VAL A 72 11.73 1.28 6.06
N GLY A 73 10.96 1.29 7.15
CA GLY A 73 9.68 0.57 7.24
C GLY A 73 9.80 -0.95 7.37
N GLU A 74 11.03 -1.48 7.49
CA GLU A 74 11.31 -2.89 7.74
C GLU A 74 12.19 -3.07 8.98
N ARG A 75 13.31 -2.34 9.01
CA ARG A 75 14.25 -2.26 10.14
C ARG A 75 14.08 -0.98 10.96
N SER A 76 13.29 -0.03 10.47
CA SER A 76 12.85 1.17 11.19
C SER A 76 11.37 1.41 11.01
N CYS A 77 10.81 2.33 11.79
CA CYS A 77 9.41 2.71 11.70
C CYS A 77 9.06 3.20 10.29
N ALA A 78 7.93 2.76 9.76
CA ALA A 78 7.39 3.14 8.47
C ALA A 78 6.67 4.50 8.49
N ALA A 79 6.60 5.17 9.65
CA ALA A 79 5.94 6.46 9.74
C ALA A 79 6.86 7.52 9.14
N LYS A 80 6.36 8.31 8.18
CA LYS A 80 7.14 9.26 7.36
C LYS A 80 8.04 10.21 8.14
N GLN A 81 7.68 10.54 9.38
CA GLN A 81 8.41 11.46 10.28
C GLN A 81 8.96 10.74 11.52
N CYS A 82 9.30 9.45 11.41
CA CYS A 82 9.86 8.65 12.50
C CYS A 82 10.99 7.76 11.96
N ASP A 83 12.08 7.69 12.71
CA ASP A 83 13.29 6.92 12.41
C ASP A 83 13.58 5.82 13.44
N SER A 84 12.72 5.67 14.46
CA SER A 84 12.89 4.67 15.52
C SER A 84 13.02 3.25 14.95
N ALA A 85 14.05 2.53 15.40
CA ALA A 85 14.28 1.12 15.09
C ALA A 85 13.78 0.16 16.18
N GLU A 86 13.26 0.69 17.29
CA GLU A 86 12.92 -0.10 18.47
C GLU A 86 11.43 -0.39 18.61
N GLY A 87 11.12 -1.55 19.18
CA GLY A 87 9.74 -1.93 19.49
C GLY A 87 8.83 -2.00 18.27
N LEU A 88 9.40 -2.31 17.10
CA LEU A 88 8.69 -2.42 15.83
C LEU A 88 7.73 -3.62 15.83
N ARG A 89 6.51 -3.38 15.35
CA ARG A 89 5.50 -4.42 15.09
C ARG A 89 4.88 -4.20 13.71
N SER A 90 4.39 -5.27 13.11
CA SER A 90 3.69 -5.21 11.82
C SER A 90 2.19 -5.00 12.05
N PHE A 91 1.60 -4.16 11.21
CA PHE A 91 0.16 -3.86 11.19
C PHE A 91 -0.34 -3.93 9.76
N GLU A 92 -1.58 -4.34 9.59
CA GLU A 92 -2.26 -4.33 8.30
C GLU A 92 -3.28 -3.19 8.27
N LEU A 93 -3.20 -2.36 7.23
CA LEU A 93 -4.05 -1.20 7.06
C LEU A 93 -4.84 -1.31 5.75
N PRO A 94 -6.13 -0.95 5.76
CA PRO A 94 -6.91 -0.94 4.52
C PRO A 94 -6.41 0.19 3.61
N PHE A 95 -6.04 -0.18 2.39
CA PHE A 95 -5.67 0.71 1.31
C PHE A 95 -6.75 0.66 0.22
N SER A 96 -7.53 1.73 0.12
CA SER A 96 -8.54 1.88 -0.93
C SER A 96 -7.94 2.62 -2.12
N TYR A 97 -8.16 2.10 -3.32
CA TYR A 97 -7.62 2.65 -4.57
C TYR A 97 -8.62 2.45 -5.72
N GLU A 98 -8.49 3.27 -6.76
CA GLU A 98 -9.22 3.11 -8.02
C GLU A 98 -8.32 2.43 -9.03
N GLU A 99 -8.84 1.43 -9.73
CA GLU A 99 -8.12 0.71 -10.76
C GLU A 99 -9.09 0.31 -11.86
N HIS A 100 -8.82 0.73 -13.09
CA HIS A 100 -9.67 0.48 -14.27
C HIS A 100 -11.13 0.91 -14.10
N GLY A 101 -11.39 1.93 -13.28
CA GLY A 101 -12.74 2.45 -13.00
C GLY A 101 -13.42 1.80 -11.79
N ASP A 102 -12.83 0.75 -11.21
CA ASP A 102 -13.37 0.06 -10.04
C ASP A 102 -12.69 0.53 -8.74
N HIS A 103 -13.50 0.72 -7.70
CA HIS A 103 -12.99 0.92 -6.35
C HIS A 103 -12.61 -0.42 -5.71
N LYS A 104 -11.33 -0.56 -5.39
CA LYS A 104 -10.77 -1.74 -4.74
C LYS A 104 -10.25 -1.40 -3.35
N CYS A 105 -10.12 -2.41 -2.50
CA CYS A 105 -9.51 -2.28 -1.18
C CYS A 105 -8.66 -3.50 -0.90
N GLU A 106 -7.43 -3.28 -0.42
CA GLU A 106 -6.50 -4.34 -0.03
C GLU A 106 -5.86 -4.04 1.32
N LEU A 107 -5.40 -5.06 2.03
CA LEU A 107 -4.61 -4.87 3.24
C LEU A 107 -3.13 -4.72 2.90
N VAL A 108 -2.55 -3.58 3.28
CA VAL A 108 -1.11 -3.33 3.14
C VAL A 108 -0.42 -3.37 4.49
N LYS A 109 0.76 -3.99 4.55
CA LYS A 109 1.52 -4.10 5.79
C LYS A 109 2.36 -2.84 6.02
N VAL A 110 2.41 -2.40 7.27
CA VAL A 110 3.30 -1.34 7.74
C VAL A 110 4.00 -1.78 9.02
N ARG A 111 5.25 -1.39 9.20
CA ARG A 111 6.01 -1.66 10.43
C ARG A 111 6.08 -0.39 11.27
N ALA A 112 5.58 -0.42 12.50
CA ALA A 112 5.52 0.77 13.34
C ALA A 112 6.09 0.52 14.74
N CYS A 113 6.79 1.51 15.29
CA CYS A 113 7.22 1.52 16.69
C CYS A 113 6.01 1.71 17.63
N ARG A 114 6.21 1.54 18.93
CA ARG A 114 5.13 1.62 19.93
C ARG A 114 4.33 2.93 19.86
N SER A 115 5.01 4.07 19.73
CA SER A 115 4.33 5.38 19.70
C SER A 115 3.50 5.58 18.43
N CYS A 116 4.00 5.14 17.27
CA CYS A 116 3.25 5.21 16.01
C CYS A 116 2.13 4.17 15.96
N ALA A 117 2.31 2.99 16.55
CA ALA A 117 1.27 1.98 16.69
C ALA A 117 0.05 2.49 17.47
N SER A 118 0.28 3.26 18.54
CA SER A 118 -0.81 3.92 19.28
C SER A 118 -1.62 4.87 18.39
N LYS A 119 -0.97 5.65 17.51
CA LYS A 119 -1.64 6.52 16.53
C LYS A 119 -2.40 5.71 15.47
N LEU A 120 -1.88 4.57 15.04
CA LEU A 120 -2.58 3.68 14.11
C LEU A 120 -3.87 3.11 14.74
N ALA A 121 -3.82 2.73 16.01
CA ALA A 121 -4.98 2.19 16.72
C ALA A 121 -6.14 3.19 16.81
N THR A 122 -5.85 4.49 16.95
CA THR A 122 -6.90 5.53 17.00
C THR A 122 -7.65 5.69 15.68
N LEU A 123 -7.01 5.38 14.54
CA LEU A 123 -7.66 5.45 13.21
C LEU A 123 -8.84 4.47 13.12
N GLY A 124 -8.70 3.26 13.68
CA GLY A 124 -9.75 2.25 13.70
C GLY A 124 -10.94 2.63 14.60
N ALA A 125 -10.68 3.32 15.71
CA ALA A 125 -11.70 3.79 16.64
C ALA A 125 -12.57 4.91 16.02
N THR A 126 -11.95 5.89 15.34
CA THR A 126 -12.66 7.03 14.73
C THR A 126 -13.54 6.59 13.55
N LYS A 127 -13.11 5.59 12.76
CA LYS A 127 -13.95 5.03 11.68
C LYS A 127 -15.22 4.36 12.22
N ARG A 128 -15.13 3.65 13.36
CA ARG A 128 -16.30 3.03 14.02
C ARG A 128 -17.31 4.06 14.54
N SER A 129 -16.85 5.19 15.10
CA SER A 129 -17.76 6.24 15.59
C SER A 129 -18.49 6.95 14.44
N ARG A 130 -17.81 7.21 13.31
CA ARG A 130 -18.44 7.78 12.10
C ARG A 130 -19.45 6.83 11.47
N LYS A 131 -19.22 5.51 11.46
CA LYS A 131 -20.19 4.52 10.96
C LYS A 131 -21.47 4.48 11.81
N LYS A 132 -21.35 4.56 13.15
CA LYS A 132 -22.52 4.63 14.05
C LYS A 132 -23.39 5.87 13.83
N ARG A 133 -22.81 7.00 13.44
CA ARG A 133 -23.55 8.23 13.13
C ARG A 133 -24.28 8.22 11.76
N ARG A 134 -24.00 7.23 10.90
CA ARG A 134 -24.58 7.12 9.54
C ARG A 134 -25.69 6.07 9.43
N HIS A 135 -26.14 5.48 10.54
CA HIS A 135 -27.41 4.73 10.61
C HIS A 135 -28.38 5.44 11.54
N PRO A 136 -29.17 6.40 11.03
CA PRO A 136 -30.49 6.68 11.55
C PRO A 136 -31.51 5.86 10.74
N LEU A 137 -32.19 4.92 11.41
CA LEU A 137 -33.58 4.57 11.13
C LEU A 137 -34.32 4.68 12.46
#